data_AF-A0A8X6MLA3-F1
#
_entry.id   AF-A0A8X6MLA3-F1
#
_cell.length_a   1.000
_cell.length_b   1.000
_cell.length_c   1.000
_cell.angle_alpha   90.00
_cell.angle_beta   90.00
_cell.angle_gamma   90.00
#
_symmetry.space_group_name_H-M   'P 1'
#
loop_
_entity.id
_entity.type
_entity.pdbx_description
1 polymer ?
#
loop_
_entity_poly.entity_id
_entity_poly.type
_entity_poly.pdbx_seq_one_letter_code
_entity_poly.pdbx_strand_id
1 'polypeptide(L)'
;VPSEFPLEVGELYLQNNLLTSPTNLNIHSLKLLRHLDVEGNFLSDVDFYLPKSLETLKLASNNLTRFLSDFPPGITTWTLSNNPWICDCNTIQFLKFLKSESSKVVDINATRCGHIGKKIELYDKIISELTEYELCPERLRLHIFLGVSLTMKYNALTTPPIVKDFVQCRQHVRNTFFIPELTFTD
;
A
#
# COMPACT_ATOMS: atom_id res chain seq x y z
N VAL A 1 -26.69 15.30 3.61
CA VAL A 1 -26.91 14.64 2.30
C VAL A 1 -28.09 13.68 2.46
N PRO A 2 -29.08 13.66 1.54
CA PRO A 2 -30.19 12.71 1.58
C PRO A 2 -29.68 11.26 1.53
N SER A 3 -30.40 10.33 2.14
CA SER A 3 -30.09 8.90 2.10
C SER A 3 -30.61 8.22 0.82
N GLU A 4 -31.62 8.80 0.18
CA GLU A 4 -32.26 8.27 -1.03
C GLU A 4 -32.17 9.28 -2.18
N PHE A 5 -31.99 8.74 -3.38
CA PHE A 5 -31.89 9.51 -4.61
C PHE A 5 -32.83 8.92 -5.68
N PRO A 6 -33.30 9.73 -6.64
CA PRO A 6 -34.06 9.21 -7.78
C PRO A 6 -33.29 8.12 -8.53
N LEU A 7 -34.00 7.07 -8.97
CA LEU A 7 -33.36 5.92 -9.64
C LEU A 7 -32.68 6.27 -10.98
N GLU A 8 -33.04 7.41 -11.55
CA GLU A 8 -32.57 7.89 -12.85
C GLU A 8 -31.28 8.73 -12.77
N VAL A 9 -30.72 8.92 -11.57
CA VAL A 9 -29.52 9.72 -11.37
C VAL A 9 -28.31 9.07 -12.06
N GLY A 10 -27.69 9.83 -12.97
CA GLY A 10 -26.47 9.46 -13.68
C GLY A 10 -25.18 9.95 -13.01
N GLU A 11 -25.25 11.06 -12.28
CA GLU A 11 -24.09 11.72 -11.67
C GLU A 11 -24.46 12.22 -10.28
N LEU A 12 -23.58 11.99 -9.31
CA LEU A 12 -23.72 12.47 -7.93
C LEU A 12 -22.48 13.27 -7.54
N TYR A 13 -22.72 14.53 -7.20
CA TYR A 13 -21.71 15.49 -6.73
C TYR A 13 -21.95 15.78 -5.26
N LEU A 14 -21.14 15.16 -4.41
CA LEU A 14 -21.20 15.24 -2.94
C LEU A 14 -19.89 15.77 -2.34
N GLN A 15 -19.02 16.35 -3.16
CA GLN A 15 -17.74 16.89 -2.74
C GLN A 15 -17.87 18.06 -1.76
N ASN A 16 -16.84 18.28 -0.94
CA ASN A 16 -16.74 19.37 0.05
C ASN A 16 -17.92 19.40 1.02
N ASN A 17 -18.32 18.23 1.50
CA ASN A 17 -19.35 18.06 2.51
C ASN A 17 -18.74 17.50 3.80
N LEU A 18 -19.60 17.13 4.75
CA LEU A 18 -19.22 16.56 6.04
C LEU A 18 -19.54 15.05 6.11
N LEU A 19 -19.44 14.32 4.98
CA LEU A 19 -19.68 12.87 4.99
C LEU A 19 -18.60 12.16 5.79
N THR A 20 -19.02 11.21 6.62
CA THR A 20 -18.17 10.37 7.48
C THR A 20 -18.59 8.92 7.33
N SER A 21 -17.67 7.98 7.55
CA SER A 21 -18.01 6.56 7.61
C SER A 21 -18.54 6.18 9.02
N PRO A 22 -19.58 5.33 9.13
CA PRO A 22 -20.34 4.75 8.05
C PRO A 22 -21.28 5.75 7.36
N THR A 23 -21.43 5.61 6.05
CA THR A 23 -22.25 6.48 5.23
C THR A 23 -23.59 5.82 4.92
N ASN A 24 -24.70 6.48 5.27
CA ASN A 24 -26.07 6.02 4.92
C ASN A 24 -26.46 6.33 3.46
N LEU A 25 -25.50 6.27 2.52
CA LEU A 25 -25.73 6.53 1.09
C LEU A 25 -26.23 5.27 0.40
N ASN A 26 -27.51 5.24 0.04
CA ASN A 26 -28.10 4.11 -0.67
C ASN A 26 -27.95 4.23 -2.20
N ILE A 27 -26.72 4.09 -2.70
CA ILE A 27 -26.42 4.28 -4.13
C ILE A 27 -26.32 2.99 -4.94
N HIS A 28 -26.29 1.83 -4.29
CA HIS A 28 -26.11 0.53 -4.95
C HIS A 28 -27.22 0.18 -5.95
N SER A 29 -28.42 0.72 -5.75
CA SER A 29 -29.60 0.53 -6.61
C SER A 29 -29.64 1.49 -7.79
N LEU A 30 -28.75 2.49 -7.85
CA LEU A 30 -28.71 3.51 -8.90
C LEU A 30 -27.99 2.96 -10.14
N LYS A 31 -28.72 2.17 -10.94
CA LYS A 31 -28.19 1.46 -12.12
C LYS A 31 -27.67 2.37 -13.24
N LEU A 32 -28.04 3.65 -13.22
CA LEU A 32 -27.59 4.64 -14.20
C LEU A 32 -26.40 5.48 -13.71
N LEU A 33 -26.03 5.36 -12.42
CA LEU A 33 -24.97 6.16 -11.83
C LEU A 33 -23.62 5.80 -12.45
N ARG A 34 -23.00 6.77 -13.11
CA ARG A 34 -21.69 6.69 -13.78
C ARG A 34 -20.62 7.53 -13.09
N HIS A 35 -21.02 8.63 -12.45
CA HIS A 35 -20.10 9.55 -11.79
C HIS A 35 -20.46 9.68 -10.31
N LEU A 36 -19.49 9.43 -9.43
CA LEU A 36 -19.59 9.71 -8.00
C LEU A 36 -18.41 10.55 -7.57
N ASP A 37 -18.69 11.77 -7.14
CA ASP A 37 -17.72 12.70 -6.57
C ASP A 37 -17.98 12.87 -5.07
N VAL A 38 -17.08 12.36 -4.24
CA VAL A 38 -17.13 12.49 -2.77
C VAL A 38 -15.84 13.10 -2.24
N GLU A 39 -15.13 13.87 -3.06
CA GLU A 39 -13.87 14.53 -2.66
C GLU A 39 -14.08 15.51 -1.51
N GLY A 40 -13.06 15.74 -0.68
CA GLY A 40 -13.13 16.78 0.36
C GLY A 40 -14.16 16.47 1.44
N ASN A 41 -14.29 15.20 1.82
CA ASN A 41 -15.13 14.74 2.93
C ASN A 41 -14.24 14.12 4.02
N PHE A 42 -14.83 13.40 4.98
CA PHE A 42 -14.14 12.76 6.10
C PHE A 42 -14.33 11.24 6.10
N LEU A 43 -14.45 10.64 4.91
CA LEU A 43 -14.60 9.19 4.78
C LEU A 43 -13.34 8.48 5.25
N SER A 44 -13.47 7.57 6.19
CA SER A 44 -12.37 6.70 6.66
C SER A 44 -12.40 5.32 6.00
N ASP A 45 -13.53 4.97 5.39
CA ASP A 45 -13.75 3.76 4.61
C ASP A 45 -14.80 4.01 3.51
N VAL A 46 -14.77 3.21 2.44
CA VAL A 46 -15.83 3.17 1.43
C VAL A 46 -16.77 2.01 1.80
N ASP A 47 -17.70 2.31 2.70
CA ASP A 47 -18.56 1.33 3.36
C ASP A 47 -19.88 1.03 2.62
N PHE A 48 -20.07 1.65 1.46
CA PHE A 48 -21.24 1.51 0.61
C PHE A 48 -20.91 0.74 -0.67
N TYR A 49 -21.88 -0.05 -1.13
CA TYR A 49 -21.74 -0.81 -2.37
C TYR A 49 -21.82 0.11 -3.59
N LEU A 50 -20.72 0.17 -4.34
CA LEU A 50 -20.64 0.90 -5.59
C LEU A 50 -21.46 0.19 -6.68
N PRO A 51 -22.33 0.90 -7.43
CA PRO A 51 -23.09 0.29 -8.51
C PRO A 51 -22.16 -0.15 -9.66
N LYS A 52 -22.51 -1.24 -10.34
CA LYS A 52 -21.70 -1.80 -11.44
C LYS A 52 -21.57 -0.87 -12.65
N SER A 53 -22.45 0.11 -12.78
CA SER A 53 -22.46 1.12 -13.84
C SER A 53 -21.44 2.25 -13.62
N LEU A 54 -20.79 2.30 -12.46
CA LEU A 54 -19.91 3.40 -12.11
C LEU A 54 -18.64 3.41 -12.98
N GLU A 55 -18.33 4.57 -13.55
CA GLU A 55 -17.20 4.80 -14.48
C GLU A 55 -16.17 5.74 -13.86
N THR A 56 -16.62 6.73 -13.07
CA THR A 56 -15.77 7.71 -12.37
C THR A 56 -16.05 7.68 -10.88
N LEU A 57 -14.99 7.52 -10.09
CA LEU A 57 -15.05 7.56 -8.63
C LEU A 57 -13.95 8.48 -8.08
N LYS A 58 -14.35 9.61 -7.52
CA LYS A 58 -13.41 10.56 -6.94
C LYS A 58 -13.44 10.51 -5.42
N LEU A 59 -12.29 10.20 -4.82
CA LEU A 59 -12.12 9.95 -3.38
C LEU A 59 -11.02 10.82 -2.76
N ALA A 60 -10.40 11.71 -3.52
CA ALA A 60 -9.32 12.55 -3.00
C ALA A 60 -9.76 13.41 -1.80
N SER A 61 -8.79 13.76 -0.95
CA SER A 61 -9.03 14.61 0.23
C SER A 61 -10.08 14.03 1.17
N ASN A 62 -9.89 12.78 1.56
CA ASN A 62 -10.66 12.08 2.60
C ASN A 62 -9.70 11.55 3.69
N ASN A 63 -10.20 10.71 4.59
CA ASN A 63 -9.42 10.09 5.66
C ASN A 63 -9.18 8.59 5.40
N LEU A 64 -9.15 8.16 4.13
CA LEU A 64 -8.96 6.77 3.75
C LEU A 64 -7.53 6.34 4.06
N THR A 65 -7.40 5.23 4.78
CA THR A 65 -6.08 4.71 5.17
C THR A 65 -5.67 3.48 4.37
N ARG A 66 -6.62 2.79 3.73
CA ARG A 66 -6.40 1.55 2.98
C ARG A 66 -7.23 1.52 1.71
N PHE A 67 -6.62 1.06 0.63
CA PHE A 67 -7.30 0.85 -0.62
C PHE A 67 -8.08 -0.48 -0.61
N LEU A 68 -9.32 -0.46 -1.10
CA LEU A 68 -10.14 -1.64 -1.27
C LEU A 68 -9.91 -2.22 -2.68
N SER A 69 -9.61 -3.51 -2.79
CA SER A 69 -9.42 -4.20 -4.08
C SER A 69 -10.73 -4.51 -4.81
N ASP A 70 -11.85 -4.50 -4.08
CA ASP A 70 -13.12 -5.05 -4.55
C ASP A 70 -14.02 -3.95 -5.09
N PHE A 71 -13.57 -3.26 -6.13
CA PHE A 71 -14.32 -2.22 -6.82
C PHE A 71 -14.95 -2.74 -8.13
N PRO A 72 -16.04 -2.13 -8.62
CA PRO A 72 -16.60 -2.45 -9.93
C PRO A 72 -15.55 -2.33 -11.04
N PRO A 73 -15.38 -3.34 -11.91
CA PRO A 73 -14.34 -3.33 -12.94
C PRO A 73 -14.54 -2.24 -14.01
N GLY A 74 -15.73 -1.65 -14.07
CA GLY A 74 -16.09 -0.58 -15.01
C GLY A 74 -15.50 0.80 -14.69
N ILE A 75 -14.91 1.00 -13.50
CA ILE A 75 -14.33 2.29 -13.14
C ILE A 75 -13.05 2.53 -13.94
N THR A 76 -13.03 3.62 -14.68
CA THR A 76 -11.92 4.05 -15.53
C THR A 76 -11.24 5.30 -15.04
N THR A 77 -11.86 6.05 -14.13
CA THR A 77 -11.32 7.32 -13.61
C THR A 77 -11.38 7.37 -12.08
N TRP A 78 -10.24 7.66 -11.45
CA TRP A 78 -10.07 7.75 -10.00
C TRP A 78 -9.34 9.03 -9.59
N THR A 79 -9.69 9.52 -8.41
CA THR A 79 -8.82 10.42 -7.62
C THR A 79 -8.61 9.85 -6.22
N LEU A 80 -7.35 9.79 -5.78
CA LEU A 80 -6.94 9.10 -4.54
C LEU A 80 -5.95 9.92 -3.70
N SER A 81 -5.52 11.08 -4.18
CA SER A 81 -4.58 11.96 -3.48
C SER A 81 -5.15 12.50 -2.17
N ASN A 82 -4.26 13.06 -1.34
CA ASN A 82 -4.62 13.69 -0.06
C ASN A 82 -5.44 12.78 0.89
N ASN A 83 -5.17 11.48 0.86
CA ASN A 83 -5.66 10.52 1.85
C ASN A 83 -4.47 10.01 2.67
N PRO A 84 -4.62 9.73 3.97
CA PRO A 84 -3.54 9.25 4.83
C PRO A 84 -3.28 7.74 4.63
N TRP A 85 -2.90 7.36 3.41
CA TRP A 85 -2.64 5.97 3.04
C TRP A 85 -1.55 5.35 3.91
N ILE A 86 -1.87 4.28 4.63
CA ILE A 86 -0.87 3.53 5.37
C ILE A 86 -0.07 2.68 4.38
N CYS A 87 1.26 2.82 4.43
CA CYS A 87 2.20 2.09 3.59
C CYS A 87 2.93 0.99 4.38
N ASP A 88 2.49 -0.26 4.22
CA ASP A 88 3.07 -1.45 4.83
C ASP A 88 2.91 -2.69 3.92
N CYS A 89 3.11 -3.88 4.48
CA CYS A 89 2.98 -5.15 3.74
C CYS A 89 1.60 -5.36 3.09
N ASN A 90 0.53 -4.76 3.63
CA ASN A 90 -0.81 -4.91 3.08
C ASN A 90 -1.07 -3.95 1.90
N THR A 91 -0.22 -2.94 1.73
CA THR A 91 -0.28 -1.96 0.64
C THR A 91 0.14 -2.56 -0.71
N ILE A 92 0.72 -3.76 -0.75
CA ILE A 92 1.20 -4.39 -1.99
C ILE A 92 0.10 -4.52 -3.05
N GLN A 93 -1.14 -4.82 -2.66
CA GLN A 93 -2.25 -4.91 -3.62
C GLN A 93 -2.57 -3.54 -4.23
N PHE A 94 -2.55 -2.49 -3.40
CA PHE A 94 -2.73 -1.12 -3.86
C PHE A 94 -1.59 -0.67 -4.80
N LEU A 95 -0.35 -1.00 -4.44
CA LEU A 95 0.82 -0.76 -5.29
C LEU A 95 0.65 -1.40 -6.68
N LYS A 96 0.21 -2.66 -6.71
CA LYS A 96 -0.04 -3.37 -7.97
C LYS A 96 -1.11 -2.69 -8.80
N PHE A 97 -2.23 -2.33 -8.19
CA PHE A 97 -3.29 -1.56 -8.85
C PHE A 97 -2.75 -0.25 -9.45
N LEU A 98 -2.04 0.57 -8.68
CA LEU A 98 -1.51 1.85 -9.16
C LEU A 98 -0.51 1.67 -10.31
N LYS A 99 0.23 0.56 -10.34
CA LYS A 99 1.16 0.25 -11.43
C LYS A 99 0.47 -0.31 -12.69
N SER A 100 -0.51 -1.20 -12.53
CA SER A 100 -1.19 -1.83 -13.67
C SER A 100 -2.25 -0.94 -14.29
N GLU A 101 -2.90 -0.11 -13.48
CA GLU A 101 -4.03 0.75 -13.86
C GLU A 101 -3.66 2.24 -13.77
N SER A 102 -2.38 2.58 -13.99
CA SER A 102 -1.86 3.93 -13.75
C SER A 102 -2.60 5.01 -14.54
N SER A 103 -3.08 4.70 -15.75
CA SER A 103 -3.86 5.61 -16.60
C SER A 103 -5.26 5.91 -16.05
N LYS A 104 -5.78 5.08 -15.15
CA LYS A 104 -7.09 5.28 -14.52
C LYS A 104 -7.05 6.23 -13.32
N VAL A 105 -5.88 6.45 -12.73
CA VAL A 105 -5.72 7.29 -11.53
C VAL A 105 -5.15 8.64 -11.95
N VAL A 106 -6.01 9.66 -11.97
CA VAL A 106 -5.69 10.98 -12.51
C VAL A 106 -4.59 11.66 -11.70
N ASP A 107 -4.61 11.49 -10.38
CA ASP A 107 -3.73 12.12 -9.41
C ASP A 107 -2.71 11.14 -8.81
N ILE A 108 -2.26 10.17 -9.62
CA ILE A 108 -1.32 9.13 -9.18
C ILE A 108 -0.03 9.69 -8.57
N ASN A 109 0.53 10.78 -9.13
CA ASN A 109 1.75 11.43 -8.65
C ASN A 109 1.57 12.18 -7.31
N ALA A 110 0.32 12.40 -6.90
CA ALA A 110 -0.06 12.98 -5.62
C ALA A 110 -0.63 11.94 -4.64
N THR A 111 -0.74 10.68 -5.06
CA THR A 111 -1.16 9.56 -4.21
C THR A 111 0.04 9.05 -3.42
N ARG A 112 0.18 9.55 -2.18
CA ARG A 112 1.39 9.40 -1.34
C ARG A 112 1.11 8.68 -0.03
N CYS A 113 2.14 8.10 0.56
CA CYS A 113 2.06 7.53 1.91
C CYS A 113 1.77 8.61 2.96
N GLY A 114 0.76 8.36 3.78
CA GLY A 114 0.42 9.21 4.90
C GLY A 114 1.40 9.06 6.08
N HIS A 115 1.34 9.99 7.02
CA HIS A 115 2.14 9.97 8.26
C HIS A 115 1.53 9.02 9.31
N ILE A 116 0.87 7.93 8.87
CA ILE A 116 0.17 6.99 9.74
C ILE A 116 0.74 5.60 9.50
N GLY A 117 1.09 4.91 10.59
CA GLY A 117 1.60 3.55 10.57
C GLY A 117 2.97 3.40 11.21
N LYS A 118 3.57 2.21 11.05
CA LYS A 118 4.85 1.85 11.65
C LYS A 118 6.07 2.30 10.84
N LYS A 119 5.86 2.67 9.58
CA LYS A 119 6.91 3.00 8.60
C LYS A 119 6.94 4.49 8.29
N ILE A 120 7.34 5.30 9.26
CA ILE A 120 7.39 6.77 9.14
C ILE A 120 8.37 7.19 8.03
N GLU A 121 9.39 6.40 7.74
CA GLU A 121 10.37 6.61 6.67
C GLU A 121 9.77 6.57 5.26
N LEU A 122 8.54 6.07 5.10
CA LEU A 122 7.82 6.08 3.83
C LEU A 122 6.93 7.30 3.65
N TYR A 123 6.81 8.16 4.67
CA TYR A 123 5.98 9.36 4.60
C TYR A 123 6.27 10.20 3.35
N ASP A 124 5.22 10.68 2.71
CA ASP A 124 5.23 11.54 1.52
C ASP A 124 5.83 10.90 0.25
N LYS A 125 6.28 9.63 0.30
CA LYS A 125 6.67 8.91 -0.91
C LYS A 125 5.46 8.59 -1.79
N ILE A 126 5.63 8.70 -3.11
CA ILE A 126 4.61 8.35 -4.10
C ILE A 126 4.44 6.82 -4.11
N ILE A 127 3.22 6.34 -3.90
CA ILE A 127 2.99 4.90 -3.71
C ILE A 127 3.36 4.12 -4.97
N SER A 128 3.03 4.63 -6.17
CA SER A 128 3.32 3.95 -7.45
C SER A 128 4.82 3.80 -7.74
N GLU A 129 5.68 4.60 -7.12
CA GLU A 129 7.14 4.55 -7.28
C GLU A 129 7.81 3.56 -6.31
N LEU A 130 7.10 3.12 -5.28
CA LEU A 130 7.65 2.20 -4.28
C LEU A 130 7.89 0.79 -4.83
N THR A 131 8.79 0.08 -4.15
CA THR A 131 9.03 -1.34 -4.36
C THR A 131 8.29 -2.21 -3.34
N GLU A 132 8.02 -3.48 -3.67
CA GLU A 132 7.46 -4.43 -2.71
C GLU A 132 8.39 -4.65 -1.50
N TYR A 133 9.71 -4.50 -1.67
CA TYR A 133 10.69 -4.61 -0.59
C TYR A 133 10.58 -3.44 0.40
N GLU A 134 10.44 -2.20 -0.08
CA GLU A 134 10.22 -1.04 0.79
C GLU A 134 8.93 -1.20 1.62
N LEU A 135 7.86 -1.72 1.01
CA LEU A 135 6.60 -2.01 1.70
C LEU A 135 6.71 -3.22 2.64
N CYS A 136 7.43 -4.27 2.26
CA CYS A 136 7.46 -5.55 2.99
C CYS A 136 8.82 -6.28 2.93
N PRO A 137 9.83 -5.82 3.69
CA PRO A 137 11.16 -6.42 3.65
C PRO A 137 11.19 -7.84 4.24
N GLU A 138 10.30 -8.15 5.18
CA GLU A 138 10.23 -9.45 5.86
C GLU A 138 9.82 -10.61 4.92
N ARG A 139 9.03 -10.36 3.88
CA ARG A 139 8.65 -11.39 2.89
C ARG A 139 9.86 -11.91 2.12
N LEU A 140 10.87 -11.06 1.91
CA LEU A 140 12.10 -11.43 1.21
C LEU A 140 13.11 -12.14 2.12
N ARG A 141 13.01 -11.99 3.46
CA ARG A 141 13.84 -12.78 4.39
C ARG A 141 13.63 -14.28 4.22
N LEU A 142 12.39 -14.74 4.03
CA LEU A 142 12.09 -16.15 3.75
C LEU A 142 12.83 -16.66 2.50
N HIS A 143 12.93 -15.85 1.45
CA HIS A 143 13.62 -16.23 0.21
C HIS A 143 15.13 -16.27 0.39
N ILE A 144 15.70 -15.38 1.20
CA ILE A 144 17.13 -15.42 1.57
C ILE A 144 17.43 -16.67 2.42
N PHE A 145 16.60 -17.02 3.41
CA PHE A 145 16.80 -18.25 4.20
C PHE A 145 16.70 -19.53 3.34
N LEU A 146 15.75 -19.58 2.40
CA LEU A 146 15.64 -20.69 1.44
C LEU A 146 16.80 -20.72 0.45
N GLY A 147 17.24 -19.56 -0.05
CA GLY A 147 18.39 -19.42 -0.94
C GLY A 147 19.72 -19.78 -0.26
N VAL A 148 19.90 -19.38 1.00
CA VAL A 148 21.04 -19.78 1.84
C VAL A 148 20.97 -21.28 2.17
N SER A 149 19.79 -21.85 2.40
CA SER A 149 19.64 -23.31 2.59
C SER A 149 19.93 -24.10 1.30
N LEU A 150 19.58 -23.55 0.13
CA LEU A 150 19.88 -24.15 -1.17
C LEU A 150 21.37 -24.00 -1.54
N THR A 151 22.02 -22.90 -1.18
CA THR A 151 23.48 -22.76 -1.32
C THR A 151 24.26 -23.56 -0.26
N MET A 152 23.65 -23.91 0.88
CA MET A 152 24.21 -24.88 1.83
C MET A 152 24.10 -26.35 1.38
N LYS A 153 23.36 -26.66 0.30
CA LYS A 153 23.42 -27.99 -0.37
C LYS A 153 24.36 -28.04 -1.57
N TYR A 154 24.81 -26.90 -2.09
CA TYR A 154 25.83 -26.78 -3.12
C TYR A 154 27.11 -26.19 -2.56
N ASN A 155 27.80 -26.94 -1.71
CA ASN A 155 29.22 -26.72 -1.42
C ASN A 155 29.88 -28.04 -1.01
N ALA A 156 29.93 -28.97 -1.97
CA ALA A 156 31.11 -29.79 -2.14
C ALA A 156 31.69 -29.42 -3.51
N LEU A 157 32.89 -28.83 -3.50
CA LEU A 157 33.70 -28.37 -4.63
C LEU A 157 33.44 -26.95 -5.15
N THR A 158 34.46 -26.10 -4.92
CA THR A 158 34.79 -24.81 -5.56
C THR A 158 34.17 -23.54 -4.94
N THR A 159 34.84 -22.97 -3.93
CA THR A 159 34.61 -21.58 -3.49
C THR A 159 35.46 -20.60 -4.31
N PRO A 160 34.88 -19.53 -4.87
CA PRO A 160 35.62 -18.51 -5.62
C PRO A 160 36.43 -17.55 -4.70
N PRO A 161 37.48 -16.89 -5.23
CA PRO A 161 38.49 -16.16 -4.44
C PRO A 161 37.94 -15.08 -3.49
N ILE A 162 36.84 -14.43 -3.87
CA ILE A 162 36.22 -13.31 -3.13
C ILE A 162 35.71 -13.74 -1.73
N VAL A 163 35.38 -15.04 -1.55
CA VAL A 163 34.90 -15.57 -0.26
C VAL A 163 36.05 -15.72 0.76
N LYS A 164 37.30 -15.90 0.30
CA LYS A 164 38.46 -15.99 1.21
C LYS A 164 38.73 -14.65 1.91
N ASP A 165 38.59 -13.54 1.20
CA ASP A 165 38.83 -12.20 1.75
C ASP A 165 37.80 -11.82 2.83
N PHE A 166 36.54 -12.25 2.66
CA PHE A 166 35.49 -12.04 3.66
C PHE A 166 35.70 -12.86 4.94
N VAL A 167 36.17 -14.11 4.82
CA VAL A 167 36.50 -14.96 5.98
C VAL A 167 37.70 -14.41 6.74
N GLN A 168 38.70 -13.91 6.01
CA GLN A 168 39.91 -13.33 6.61
C GLN A 168 39.61 -12.01 7.31
N CYS A 169 38.74 -11.17 6.74
CA CYS A 169 38.25 -9.95 7.39
C CYS A 169 37.47 -10.26 8.68
N ARG A 170 36.62 -11.30 8.66
CA ARG A 170 35.87 -11.76 9.84
C ARG A 170 36.77 -12.25 10.98
N GLN A 171 37.84 -12.98 10.64
CA GLN A 171 38.83 -13.43 11.62
C GLN A 171 39.67 -12.26 12.18
N HIS A 172 40.00 -11.28 11.34
CA HIS A 172 40.74 -10.10 11.77
C HIS A 172 39.90 -9.26 12.76
N VAL A 173 38.63 -8.96 12.45
CA VAL A 173 37.74 -8.23 13.35
C VAL A 173 37.54 -8.96 14.70
N ARG A 174 37.47 -10.30 14.68
CA ARG A 174 37.32 -11.11 15.90
C ARG A 174 38.56 -11.09 16.80
N ASN A 175 39.75 -10.95 16.22
CA ASN A 175 41.00 -10.89 16.98
C ASN A 175 41.32 -9.48 17.51
N THR A 176 40.81 -8.43 16.86
CA THR A 176 41.11 -7.03 17.23
C THR A 176 40.18 -6.46 18.30
N PHE A 177 38.94 -6.97 18.42
CA PHE A 177 37.97 -6.51 19.43
C PHE A 177 37.69 -7.61 20.47
N PHE A 178 38.54 -7.68 21.49
CA PHE A 178 38.26 -8.40 22.74
C PHE A 178 37.15 -7.64 23.50
N ILE A 179 35.93 -8.20 23.54
CA ILE A 179 34.92 -7.83 24.53
C ILE A 179 34.92 -8.95 25.58
N PRO A 180 35.34 -8.70 26.84
CA PRO A 180 35.27 -9.72 27.87
C PRO A 180 33.80 -9.96 28.25
N GLU A 181 33.37 -11.22 28.25
CA GLU A 181 32.07 -11.65 28.77
C GLU A 181 31.98 -11.34 30.28
N LEU A 182 30.95 -10.59 30.67
CA LEU A 182 30.53 -10.47 32.07
C LEU A 182 29.87 -11.78 32.50
N THR A 183 30.54 -12.52 33.37
CA THR A 183 29.95 -13.66 34.09
C THR A 183 29.01 -13.15 35.17
N PHE A 184 27.72 -13.49 35.08
CA PHE A 184 26.79 -13.45 36.20
C PHE A 184 26.95 -14.73 37.03
N THR A 185 27.29 -14.60 38.30
CA THR A 185 27.16 -15.66 39.32
C THR A 185 25.84 -15.47 40.07
N ASP A 186 25.27 -16.60 40.49
CA ASP A 186 23.95 -16.82 41.12
C ASP A 186 23.51 -15.78 42.17
#